data_AF-A0A7J7SNY6-F1
#
_entry.id   AF-A0A7J7SNY6-F1
#
_cell.length_a   1.000
_cell.length_b   1.000
_cell.length_c   1.000
_cell.angle_alpha   90.00
_cell.angle_beta   90.00
_cell.angle_gamma   90.00
#
_symmetry.space_group_name_H-M   'P 1'
#
loop_
_entity.id
_entity.type
_entity.pdbx_description
1 polymer ?
#
loop_
_entity_poly.entity_id
_entity_poly.type
_entity_poly.pdbx_seq_one_letter_code
_entity_poly.pdbx_strand_id
1 'polypeptide(L)'
;MQMYFVCKKFKKIIMEQRSGQVWNRWVQCYHCEYKMRTGRKPDGCAICFKHSKFSLLSVNPVEFYRPDVPLLDRDNVGLVLLLQPKIPSGASPAICVANTHLLYNPRRGDIKLTQLAMLLAEISSVAHQKDGSFYPIIMCGDFNSVPGSPLYSFIKDGKLNYEGLAIGKVSGQEQSSRGQRILSIPIWPPNLGISQNCVYEVQQVPKVEKTDSDPTQTQLDKTEVLATAEKLSSHLQHHFSLSSVYSHYFPDTGIPEVTTCHSRSAITVDYIFYSGEKKDVAGEPGTEVALVGGLKLLARLSLLTEQDLWTVNGLPNENNSSDHLPLLAKFRLEL
;
A
#
# COMPACT_ATOMS: atom_id res chain seq x y z
N MET A 1 -23.18 -6.99 5.41
CA MET A 1 -22.39 -8.25 5.29
C MET A 1 -21.19 -8.21 6.21
N GLN A 2 -20.73 -9.34 6.79
CA GLN A 2 -19.55 -9.40 7.67
C GLN A 2 -18.36 -10.01 6.93
N MET A 3 -17.24 -9.29 6.86
CA MET A 3 -16.01 -9.76 6.21
C MET A 3 -14.88 -9.88 7.22
N TYR A 4 -14.05 -10.92 7.08
CA TYR A 4 -12.86 -11.14 7.90
C TYR A 4 -11.64 -11.12 7.00
N PHE A 5 -10.68 -10.25 7.30
CA PHE A 5 -9.40 -10.18 6.62
C PHE A 5 -8.30 -10.57 7.60
N VAL A 6 -7.47 -11.52 7.21
CA VAL A 6 -6.29 -11.95 7.98
C VAL A 6 -5.07 -11.51 7.20
N CYS A 7 -4.30 -10.56 7.74
CA CYS A 7 -2.97 -10.27 7.23
C CYS A 7 -2.00 -11.29 7.85
N LYS A 8 -1.44 -12.18 7.03
CA LYS A 8 -0.33 -13.07 7.44
C LYS A 8 0.76 -13.01 6.39
N LYS A 9 2.01 -12.95 6.86
CA LYS A 9 3.22 -13.18 6.06
C LYS A 9 3.26 -14.66 5.65
N PHE A 10 2.93 -14.98 4.41
CA PHE A 10 3.01 -16.34 3.90
C PHE A 10 4.45 -16.63 3.42
N LYS A 11 5.28 -17.22 4.29
CA LYS A 11 6.51 -17.89 3.85
C LYS A 11 6.10 -19.20 3.15
N LYS A 12 6.76 -19.52 2.02
CA LYS A 12 6.55 -20.71 1.16
C LYS A 12 6.35 -22.04 1.88
N ILE A 13 6.89 -22.19 3.11
CA ILE A 13 6.70 -23.35 3.99
C ILE A 13 5.22 -23.67 4.26
N ILE A 14 4.30 -22.71 4.12
CA ILE A 14 2.88 -22.96 4.34
C ILE A 14 2.19 -23.61 3.11
N MET A 15 2.77 -23.56 1.91
CA MET A 15 2.19 -24.24 0.73
C MET A 15 2.83 -25.61 0.43
N GLU A 16 3.97 -25.93 1.05
CA GLU A 16 4.61 -27.25 0.95
C GLU A 16 4.18 -28.15 2.11
N GLN A 17 3.27 -29.07 1.79
CA GLN A 17 2.87 -30.30 2.48
C GLN A 17 3.36 -30.49 3.94
N ARG A 18 2.43 -30.34 4.90
CA ARG A 18 2.40 -31.16 6.13
C ARG A 18 1.01 -31.71 6.37
N SER A 19 0.94 -33.03 6.47
CA SER A 19 -0.24 -33.87 6.70
C SER A 19 -0.99 -33.48 7.98
N GLY A 20 -2.23 -33.03 7.85
CA GLY A 20 -3.16 -32.86 8.97
C GLY A 20 -4.60 -32.61 8.49
N GLN A 21 -5.57 -33.37 9.00
CA GLN A 21 -6.98 -33.30 8.57
C GLN A 21 -7.64 -31.91 8.71
N VAL A 22 -7.11 -31.04 9.57
CA VAL A 22 -7.57 -29.64 9.74
C VAL A 22 -7.23 -28.76 8.53
N TRP A 23 -6.11 -29.04 7.86
CA TRP A 23 -5.64 -28.29 6.67
C TRP A 23 -6.51 -28.56 5.44
N ASN A 24 -6.98 -29.81 5.28
CA ASN A 24 -7.84 -30.20 4.17
C ASN A 24 -9.18 -29.44 4.14
N ARG A 25 -9.72 -29.02 5.30
CA ARG A 25 -10.93 -28.18 5.36
C ARG A 25 -10.68 -26.70 5.05
N TRP A 26 -9.52 -26.16 5.43
CA TRP A 26 -9.13 -24.77 5.12
C TRP A 26 -8.90 -24.57 3.63
N VAL A 27 -8.15 -25.45 2.98
CA VAL A 27 -7.87 -25.37 1.54
C VAL A 27 -9.13 -25.57 0.70
N GLN A 28 -10.12 -26.34 1.20
CA GLN A 28 -11.38 -26.56 0.48
C GLN A 28 -12.32 -25.34 0.47
N CYS A 29 -12.18 -24.40 1.42
CA CYS A 29 -13.14 -23.29 1.58
C CYS A 29 -12.62 -21.93 1.10
N TYR A 30 -11.32 -21.81 0.85
CA TYR A 30 -10.68 -20.57 0.40
C TYR A 30 -10.12 -20.72 -1.00
N HIS A 31 -10.37 -19.72 -1.84
CA HIS A 31 -9.59 -19.49 -3.05
C HIS A 31 -8.37 -18.63 -2.67
N CYS A 32 -7.19 -18.96 -3.17
CA CYS A 32 -5.95 -18.26 -2.83
C CYS A 32 -5.18 -17.86 -4.09
N GLU A 33 -4.87 -16.57 -4.19
CA GLU A 33 -3.96 -16.02 -5.19
C GLU A 33 -2.63 -15.68 -4.55
N TYR A 34 -1.53 -16.00 -5.23
CA TYR A 34 -0.18 -15.83 -4.69
C TYR A 34 0.73 -15.12 -5.70
N LYS A 35 1.42 -14.08 -5.23
CA LYS A 35 2.50 -13.41 -5.96
C LYS A 35 3.81 -13.60 -5.21
N MET A 36 4.67 -14.44 -5.76
CA MET A 36 6.05 -14.57 -5.31
C MET A 36 6.82 -13.28 -5.60
N ARG A 37 7.76 -12.94 -4.71
CA ARG A 37 8.76 -11.91 -4.97
C ARG A 37 9.59 -12.26 -6.21
N THR A 38 10.09 -11.25 -6.90
CA THR A 38 10.95 -11.44 -8.07
C THR A 38 12.35 -11.94 -7.67
N GLY A 39 13.20 -12.20 -8.67
CA GLY A 39 14.57 -12.64 -8.44
C GLY A 39 14.63 -14.01 -7.77
N ARG A 40 15.54 -14.17 -6.80
CA ARG A 40 15.78 -15.45 -6.09
C ARG A 40 15.14 -15.51 -4.69
N LYS A 41 14.08 -14.74 -4.45
CA LYS A 41 13.43 -14.65 -3.13
C LYS A 41 12.36 -15.76 -3.00
N PRO A 42 12.37 -16.55 -1.91
CA PRO A 42 11.49 -17.70 -1.77
C PRO A 42 10.10 -17.36 -1.23
N ASP A 43 9.84 -16.10 -0.88
CA ASP A 43 8.62 -15.62 -0.22
C ASP A 43 7.80 -14.66 -1.11
N GLY A 44 6.59 -14.30 -0.68
CA GLY A 44 5.67 -13.46 -1.45
C GLY A 44 4.42 -13.05 -0.69
N CYS A 45 3.47 -12.46 -1.39
CA CYS A 45 2.16 -12.06 -0.87
C CYS A 45 1.08 -13.02 -1.35
N ALA A 46 0.17 -13.39 -0.45
CA ALA A 46 -1.04 -14.14 -0.81
C ALA A 46 -2.29 -13.34 -0.41
N ILE A 47 -3.35 -13.46 -1.20
CA ILE A 47 -4.70 -13.04 -0.80
C ILE A 47 -5.61 -14.24 -0.95
N CYS A 48 -6.19 -14.67 0.16
CA CYS A 48 -7.12 -15.78 0.22
C CYS A 48 -8.51 -15.30 0.66
N PHE A 49 -9.57 -15.74 -0.02
CA PHE A 49 -10.95 -15.38 0.32
C PHE A 49 -11.86 -16.59 0.25
N LYS A 50 -12.95 -16.58 1.04
CA LYS A 50 -13.93 -17.67 1.02
C LYS A 50 -14.71 -17.67 -0.29
N HIS A 51 -14.63 -18.73 -1.09
CA HIS A 51 -15.38 -18.83 -2.36
C HIS A 51 -16.91 -18.77 -2.15
N SER A 52 -17.39 -19.09 -0.95
CA SER A 52 -18.81 -18.97 -0.57
C SER A 52 -19.26 -17.54 -0.30
N LYS A 53 -18.32 -16.60 -0.12
CA LYS A 53 -18.60 -15.18 0.17
C LYS A 53 -18.26 -14.25 -0.99
N PHE A 54 -17.33 -14.65 -1.86
CA PHE A 54 -16.86 -13.80 -2.95
C PHE A 54 -16.67 -14.60 -4.24
N SER A 55 -16.81 -13.89 -5.37
CA SER A 55 -16.26 -14.28 -6.67
C SER A 55 -15.05 -13.40 -6.98
N LEU A 56 -14.04 -13.95 -7.65
CA LEU A 56 -12.90 -13.21 -8.16
C LEU A 56 -13.26 -12.53 -9.49
N LEU A 57 -13.00 -11.23 -9.61
CA LEU A 57 -13.17 -10.49 -10.87
C LEU A 57 -11.83 -10.28 -11.59
N SER A 58 -10.77 -9.90 -10.86
CA SER A 58 -9.43 -9.74 -11.43
C SER A 58 -8.32 -10.01 -10.41
N VAL A 59 -7.15 -10.40 -10.94
CA VAL A 59 -5.90 -10.63 -10.21
C VAL A 59 -4.84 -9.74 -10.83
N ASN A 60 -4.28 -8.82 -10.04
CA ASN A 60 -3.38 -7.79 -10.55
C ASN A 60 -2.11 -7.79 -9.69
N PRO A 61 -1.07 -8.56 -10.07
CA PRO A 61 0.19 -8.58 -9.35
C PRO A 61 1.02 -7.32 -9.65
N VAL A 62 1.69 -6.79 -8.63
CA VAL A 62 2.57 -5.61 -8.77
C VAL A 62 4.00 -6.01 -8.48
N GLU A 63 4.87 -5.90 -9.50
CA GLU A 63 6.30 -6.06 -9.32
C GLU A 63 6.95 -4.69 -9.13
N PHE A 64 7.59 -4.49 -7.98
CA PHE A 64 8.26 -3.22 -7.72
C PHE A 64 9.64 -3.13 -8.35
N TYR A 65 10.27 -4.26 -8.66
CA TYR A 65 11.53 -4.28 -9.39
C TYR A 65 11.32 -3.77 -10.82
N ARG A 66 12.13 -2.79 -11.24
CA ARG A 66 12.09 -2.23 -12.60
C ARG A 66 13.53 -2.15 -13.14
N PRO A 67 13.92 -2.99 -14.11
CA PRO A 67 15.31 -3.02 -14.59
C PRO A 67 15.73 -1.71 -15.28
N ASP A 68 14.77 -0.96 -15.81
CA ASP A 68 14.94 0.33 -16.49
C ASP A 68 14.86 1.54 -15.54
N VAL A 69 14.58 1.33 -14.24
CA VAL A 69 14.55 2.38 -13.21
C VAL A 69 15.55 2.02 -12.10
N PRO A 70 16.78 2.58 -12.11
CA PRO A 70 17.84 2.22 -11.15
C PRO A 70 17.46 2.37 -9.66
N LEU A 71 16.51 3.24 -9.35
CA LEU A 71 15.95 3.40 -7.99
C LEU A 71 15.28 2.10 -7.48
N LEU A 72 14.64 1.35 -8.38
CA LEU A 72 13.75 0.22 -8.09
C LEU A 72 14.46 -1.12 -8.30
N ASP A 73 15.54 -1.30 -7.54
CA ASP A 73 16.44 -2.46 -7.59
C ASP A 73 16.09 -3.54 -6.53
N ARG A 74 14.82 -3.62 -6.11
CA ARG A 74 14.36 -4.50 -5.01
C ARG A 74 13.20 -5.38 -5.43
N ASP A 75 13.32 -6.66 -5.08
CA ASP A 75 12.37 -7.72 -5.44
C ASP A 75 11.07 -7.75 -4.61
N ASN A 76 10.66 -6.63 -4.00
CA ASN A 76 9.40 -6.59 -3.26
C ASN A 76 8.23 -6.59 -4.25
N VAL A 77 7.05 -7.01 -3.79
CA VAL A 77 5.85 -7.16 -4.63
C VAL A 77 4.60 -6.74 -3.86
N GLY A 78 3.55 -6.42 -4.62
CA GLY A 78 2.18 -6.33 -4.14
C GLY A 78 1.24 -7.25 -4.93
N LEU A 79 0.03 -7.40 -4.44
CA LEU A 79 -1.05 -8.13 -5.10
C LEU A 79 -2.37 -7.40 -4.85
N VAL A 80 -3.12 -7.12 -5.91
CA VAL A 80 -4.43 -6.45 -5.85
C VAL A 80 -5.47 -7.35 -6.49
N LEU A 81 -6.50 -7.73 -5.73
CA LEU A 81 -7.66 -8.47 -6.22
C LEU A 81 -8.88 -7.56 -6.25
N LEU A 82 -9.70 -7.70 -7.30
CA LEU A 82 -11.06 -7.18 -7.29
C LEU A 82 -12.03 -8.33 -7.01
N LEU A 83 -12.80 -8.22 -5.93
CA LEU A 83 -13.69 -9.29 -5.45
C LEU A 83 -15.14 -8.84 -5.49
N GLN A 84 -16.01 -9.62 -6.11
CA GLN A 84 -17.45 -9.41 -6.09
C GLN A 84 -18.06 -10.15 -4.88
N PRO A 85 -18.69 -9.46 -3.93
CA PRO A 85 -19.40 -10.15 -2.87
C PRO A 85 -20.60 -10.93 -3.37
N LYS A 86 -20.78 -12.15 -2.84
CA LYS A 86 -21.93 -13.01 -3.10
C LYS A 86 -23.02 -12.73 -2.06
N ILE A 87 -24.02 -11.95 -2.45
CA ILE A 87 -25.14 -11.57 -1.57
C ILE A 87 -26.42 -12.20 -2.13
N PRO A 88 -27.26 -12.83 -1.27
CA PRO A 88 -28.50 -13.48 -1.74
C PRO A 88 -29.53 -12.55 -2.38
N SER A 89 -29.50 -11.24 -2.09
CA SER A 89 -30.64 -10.33 -2.30
C SER A 89 -30.30 -9.00 -3.00
N GLY A 90 -29.33 -8.97 -3.91
CA GLY A 90 -29.11 -7.79 -4.77
C GLY A 90 -27.70 -7.63 -5.30
N ALA A 91 -27.52 -6.60 -6.14
CA ALA A 91 -26.20 -6.15 -6.59
C ALA A 91 -25.45 -5.49 -5.43
N SER A 92 -24.13 -5.70 -5.39
CA SER A 92 -23.25 -5.01 -4.44
C SER A 92 -22.03 -4.48 -5.18
N PRO A 93 -21.43 -3.37 -4.72
CA PRO A 93 -20.16 -2.95 -5.27
C PRO A 93 -19.11 -4.04 -5.04
N ALA A 94 -18.19 -4.19 -5.99
CA ALA A 94 -17.00 -4.99 -5.80
C ALA A 94 -16.12 -4.37 -4.70
N ILE A 95 -15.18 -5.15 -4.17
CA ILE A 95 -14.21 -4.68 -3.16
C ILE A 95 -12.81 -4.91 -3.70
N CYS A 96 -12.00 -3.87 -3.69
CA CYS A 96 -10.58 -3.91 -4.02
C CYS A 96 -9.79 -4.31 -2.77
N VAL A 97 -9.10 -5.45 -2.83
CA VAL A 97 -8.28 -5.96 -1.72
C VAL A 97 -6.82 -5.98 -2.18
N ALA A 98 -5.99 -5.19 -1.52
CA ALA A 98 -4.56 -5.10 -1.79
C ALA A 98 -3.75 -5.71 -0.64
N ASN A 99 -2.63 -6.33 -0.96
CA ASN A 99 -1.66 -6.84 0.01
C ASN A 99 -0.23 -6.54 -0.49
N THR A 100 0.65 -6.15 0.42
CA THR A 100 2.06 -5.86 0.09
C THR A 100 2.99 -6.21 1.24
N HIS A 101 4.28 -6.31 0.91
CA HIS A 101 5.36 -6.33 1.89
C HIS A 101 6.47 -5.41 1.37
N LEU A 102 6.49 -4.17 1.86
CA LEU A 102 7.43 -3.14 1.43
C LEU A 102 8.87 -3.47 1.86
N LEU A 103 9.84 -2.81 1.24
CA LEU A 103 11.25 -2.96 1.58
C LEU A 103 11.50 -2.79 3.09
N TYR A 104 12.27 -3.70 3.70
CA TYR A 104 12.65 -3.61 5.11
C TYR A 104 13.66 -2.51 5.40
N ASN A 105 14.66 -2.30 4.52
CA ASN A 105 15.82 -1.44 4.78
C ASN A 105 15.40 -0.02 5.26
N PRO A 106 15.70 0.36 6.51
CA PRO A 106 15.18 1.59 7.11
C PRO A 106 15.78 2.85 6.49
N ARG A 107 16.89 2.75 5.75
CA ARG A 107 17.59 3.88 5.11
C ARG A 107 17.15 4.13 3.67
N ARG A 108 16.22 3.34 3.13
CA ARG A 108 15.76 3.42 1.74
C ARG A 108 14.28 3.84 1.64
N GLY A 109 13.93 4.93 2.32
CA GLY A 109 12.59 5.50 2.26
C GLY A 109 12.19 6.02 0.87
N ASP A 110 13.17 6.39 0.06
CA ASP A 110 13.02 6.66 -1.37
C ASP A 110 12.37 5.47 -2.11
N ILE A 111 12.89 4.25 -1.86
CA ILE A 111 12.29 3.04 -2.42
C ILE A 111 10.92 2.77 -1.79
N LYS A 112 10.77 2.89 -0.47
CA LYS A 112 9.48 2.59 0.19
C LYS A 112 8.33 3.46 -0.32
N LEU A 113 8.55 4.77 -0.47
CA LEU A 113 7.55 5.69 -1.04
C LEU A 113 7.25 5.36 -2.50
N THR A 114 8.26 5.02 -3.29
CA THR A 114 8.07 4.65 -4.70
C THR A 114 7.28 3.33 -4.82
N GLN A 115 7.60 2.32 -4.00
CA GLN A 115 6.86 1.06 -3.95
C GLN A 115 5.40 1.26 -3.54
N LEU A 116 5.17 2.13 -2.55
CA LEU A 116 3.82 2.49 -2.14
C LEU A 116 3.07 3.21 -3.27
N ALA A 117 3.71 4.15 -3.97
CA ALA A 117 3.10 4.84 -5.10
C ALA A 117 2.71 3.87 -6.25
N MET A 118 3.55 2.88 -6.54
CA MET A 118 3.22 1.81 -7.50
C MET A 118 2.01 1.00 -7.06
N LEU A 119 1.91 0.63 -5.78
CA LEU A 119 0.74 -0.07 -5.27
C LEU A 119 -0.52 0.79 -5.32
N LEU A 120 -0.43 2.07 -4.94
CA LEU A 120 -1.55 3.01 -4.97
C LEU A 120 -2.04 3.27 -6.41
N ALA A 121 -1.13 3.35 -7.39
CA ALA A 121 -1.47 3.46 -8.81
C ALA A 121 -2.24 2.24 -9.31
N GLU A 122 -1.79 1.03 -8.94
CA GLU A 122 -2.51 -0.19 -9.26
C GLU A 122 -3.90 -0.24 -8.61
N ILE A 123 -3.99 0.10 -7.32
CA ILE A 123 -5.26 0.19 -6.62
C ILE A 123 -6.19 1.19 -7.30
N SER A 124 -5.66 2.33 -7.74
CA SER A 124 -6.44 3.36 -8.46
C SER A 124 -7.01 2.79 -9.74
N SER A 125 -6.17 2.15 -10.57
CA SER A 125 -6.61 1.55 -11.84
C SER A 125 -7.65 0.44 -11.64
N VAL A 126 -7.48 -0.41 -10.61
CA VAL A 126 -8.34 -1.59 -10.38
C VAL A 126 -9.65 -1.22 -9.68
N ALA A 127 -9.62 -0.25 -8.77
CA ALA A 127 -10.79 0.18 -8.01
C ALA A 127 -11.64 1.22 -8.74
N HIS A 128 -11.15 1.83 -9.82
CA HIS A 128 -11.86 2.88 -10.55
C HIS A 128 -13.17 2.37 -11.17
N GLN A 129 -14.24 3.14 -10.99
CA GLN A 129 -15.56 2.87 -11.54
C GLN A 129 -15.87 3.81 -12.71
N LYS A 130 -16.84 3.41 -13.54
CA LYS A 130 -17.24 4.20 -14.74
C LYS A 130 -17.84 5.57 -14.41
N ASP A 131 -18.36 5.74 -13.21
CA ASP A 131 -18.94 6.99 -12.71
C ASP A 131 -17.87 7.92 -12.08
N GLY A 132 -16.60 7.54 -12.12
CA GLY A 132 -15.48 8.28 -11.55
C GLY A 132 -15.20 7.97 -10.08
N SER A 133 -16.06 7.21 -9.40
CA SER A 133 -15.85 6.79 -8.02
C SER A 133 -14.84 5.63 -7.90
N PHE A 134 -14.49 5.26 -6.66
CA PHE A 134 -13.72 4.04 -6.39
C PHE A 134 -14.57 3.01 -5.65
N TYR A 135 -14.38 1.73 -5.99
CA TYR A 135 -14.85 0.62 -5.17
C TYR A 135 -14.23 0.68 -3.77
N PRO A 136 -14.89 0.14 -2.73
CA PRO A 136 -14.30 0.08 -1.41
C PRO A 136 -12.96 -0.67 -1.39
N ILE A 137 -11.97 -0.08 -0.72
CA ILE A 137 -10.58 -0.56 -0.68
C ILE A 137 -10.30 -1.12 0.70
N ILE A 138 -9.61 -2.26 0.74
CA ILE A 138 -8.92 -2.79 1.91
C ILE A 138 -7.48 -3.04 1.52
N MET A 139 -6.54 -2.33 2.15
CA MET A 139 -5.12 -2.44 1.87
C MET A 139 -4.40 -2.97 3.11
N CYS A 140 -3.92 -4.21 3.01
CA CYS A 140 -3.18 -4.90 4.05
C CYS A 140 -1.69 -4.94 3.74
N GLY A 141 -0.86 -5.18 4.74
CA GLY A 141 0.53 -5.55 4.52
C GLY A 141 1.47 -5.26 5.66
N ASP A 142 2.73 -5.67 5.47
CA ASP A 142 3.89 -5.25 6.25
C ASP A 142 4.52 -4.06 5.51
N PHE A 143 4.31 -2.86 6.03
CA PHE A 143 4.77 -1.61 5.42
C PHE A 143 6.19 -1.24 5.86
N ASN A 144 6.78 -2.00 6.80
CA ASN A 144 8.07 -1.70 7.41
C ASN A 144 8.20 -0.22 7.80
N SER A 145 7.12 0.37 8.32
CA SER A 145 7.03 1.77 8.69
C SER A 145 6.17 1.90 9.93
N VAL A 146 6.55 2.74 10.89
CA VAL A 146 5.86 2.85 12.18
C VAL A 146 4.71 3.84 12.14
N PRO A 147 3.73 3.77 13.08
CA PRO A 147 2.66 4.74 13.19
C PRO A 147 3.22 6.17 13.32
N GLY A 148 2.60 7.14 12.65
CA GLY A 148 3.03 8.54 12.66
C GLY A 148 4.29 8.83 11.83
N SER A 149 4.91 7.84 11.19
CA SER A 149 5.98 8.08 10.20
C SER A 149 5.45 8.84 8.97
N PRO A 150 6.31 9.58 8.24
CA PRO A 150 5.91 10.24 7.00
C PRO A 150 5.20 9.34 5.99
N LEU A 151 5.64 8.08 5.85
CA LEU A 151 4.97 7.10 4.99
C LEU A 151 3.56 6.74 5.51
N TYR A 152 3.42 6.52 6.82
CA TYR A 152 2.11 6.25 7.42
C TYR A 152 1.16 7.44 7.27
N SER A 153 1.63 8.66 7.56
CA SER A 153 0.84 9.89 7.40
C SER A 153 0.43 10.11 5.96
N PHE A 154 1.32 9.81 5.00
CA PHE A 154 0.95 9.87 3.58
C PHE A 154 -0.25 8.99 3.25
N ILE A 155 -0.26 7.72 3.69
CA ILE A 155 -1.39 6.78 3.47
C ILE A 155 -2.69 7.30 4.10
N LYS A 156 -2.61 7.85 5.31
CA LYS A 156 -3.78 8.28 6.08
C LYS A 156 -4.35 9.60 5.57
N ASP A 157 -3.48 10.57 5.33
CA ASP A 157 -3.86 11.96 5.08
C ASP A 157 -4.01 12.24 3.57
N GLY A 158 -3.63 11.30 2.71
CA GLY A 158 -3.72 11.43 1.25
C GLY A 158 -2.70 12.40 0.66
N LYS A 159 -1.80 12.97 1.47
CA LYS A 159 -0.81 13.96 1.05
C LYS A 159 0.45 13.92 1.91
N LEU A 160 1.58 14.26 1.29
CA LEU A 160 2.87 14.40 1.96
C LEU A 160 3.69 15.50 1.29
N ASN A 161 4.05 16.53 2.03
CA ASN A 161 5.15 17.41 1.63
C ASN A 161 6.47 16.77 2.12
N TYR A 162 7.34 16.39 1.19
CA TYR A 162 8.61 15.72 1.48
C TYR A 162 9.82 16.65 1.27
N GLU A 163 9.61 17.96 1.14
CA GLU A 163 10.69 18.94 1.07
C GLU A 163 11.63 18.81 2.29
N GLY A 164 12.93 18.69 2.04
CA GLY A 164 13.92 18.55 3.11
C GLY A 164 13.86 17.21 3.88
N LEU A 165 13.01 16.26 3.50
CA LEU A 165 12.86 14.99 4.22
C LEU A 165 14.04 14.03 3.93
N ALA A 166 14.77 13.66 4.97
CA ALA A 166 15.84 12.67 4.89
C ALA A 166 15.31 11.27 4.57
N ILE A 167 15.98 10.54 3.67
CA ILE A 167 15.50 9.23 3.16
C ILE A 167 15.26 8.19 4.25
N GLY A 168 16.02 8.19 5.35
CA GLY A 168 15.84 7.21 6.42
C GLY A 168 14.76 7.59 7.43
N LYS A 169 14.25 8.84 7.39
CA LYS A 169 13.17 9.29 8.29
C LYS A 169 11.78 8.93 7.80
N VAL A 170 11.64 8.61 6.52
CA VAL A 170 10.37 8.22 5.87
C VAL A 170 9.58 7.15 6.64
N SER A 171 10.25 6.12 7.15
CA SER A 171 9.59 4.97 7.79
C SER A 171 9.56 5.01 9.32
N GLY A 172 10.27 5.96 9.94
CA GLY A 172 10.42 6.04 11.40
C GLY A 172 11.16 4.87 12.07
N GLN A 173 11.68 3.90 11.31
CA GLN A 173 12.49 2.80 11.85
C GLN A 173 13.91 3.23 12.27
N GLU A 174 14.48 4.24 11.61
CA GLU A 174 15.84 4.73 11.87
C GLU A 174 15.83 5.95 12.80
N GLN A 175 16.41 5.78 13.98
CA GLN A 175 16.54 6.87 14.96
C GLN A 175 17.73 7.80 14.62
N SER A 176 18.79 7.29 13.99
CA SER A 176 19.94 8.12 13.61
C SER A 176 19.62 9.07 12.46
N SER A 177 19.97 10.35 12.61
CA SER A 177 19.79 11.40 11.59
C SER A 177 21.08 11.74 10.83
N ARG A 178 22.22 11.13 11.16
CA ARG A 178 23.52 11.58 10.66
C ARG A 178 23.82 11.12 9.23
N GLY A 179 24.13 12.09 8.36
CA GLY A 179 24.70 11.86 7.02
C GLY A 179 23.74 11.29 5.98
N GLN A 180 22.42 11.36 6.22
CA GLN A 180 21.44 10.84 5.26
C GLN A 180 21.16 11.84 4.15
N ARG A 181 21.04 11.32 2.92
CA ARG A 181 20.62 12.10 1.76
C ARG A 181 19.16 12.54 1.94
N ILE A 182 18.81 13.68 1.38
CA ILE A 182 17.42 14.15 1.27
C ILE A 182 16.74 13.49 0.06
N LEU A 183 15.43 13.31 0.13
CA LEU A 183 14.62 12.86 -1.01
C LEU A 183 14.79 13.83 -2.20
N SER A 184 14.90 13.26 -3.41
CA SER A 184 14.88 14.05 -4.64
C SER A 184 13.47 14.55 -4.94
N ILE A 185 13.38 15.64 -5.70
CA ILE A 185 12.12 16.17 -6.24
C ILE A 185 12.20 16.07 -7.77
N PRO A 186 11.41 15.19 -8.43
CA PRO A 186 10.55 14.16 -7.84
C PRO A 186 11.34 12.99 -7.24
N ILE A 187 10.68 12.14 -6.46
CA ILE A 187 11.33 10.99 -5.78
C ILE A 187 11.77 9.93 -6.79
N TRP A 188 10.94 9.67 -7.80
CA TRP A 188 11.19 8.70 -8.86
C TRP A 188 11.26 9.36 -10.23
N PRO A 189 11.95 8.74 -11.21
CA PRO A 189 12.09 9.33 -12.53
C PRO A 189 10.80 9.21 -13.37
N PRO A 190 10.60 10.08 -14.38
CA PRO A 190 9.39 10.09 -15.23
C PRO A 190 9.13 8.77 -15.97
N ASN A 191 10.18 8.02 -16.32
CA ASN A 191 10.04 6.72 -17.00
C ASN A 191 9.39 5.64 -16.13
N LEU A 192 9.12 5.89 -14.84
CA LEU A 192 8.25 5.04 -14.05
C LEU A 192 6.79 5.06 -14.54
N GLY A 193 6.35 6.17 -15.16
CA GLY A 193 4.97 6.33 -15.65
C GLY A 193 3.92 6.48 -14.54
N ILE A 194 4.31 7.04 -13.39
CA ILE A 194 3.42 7.29 -12.24
C ILE A 194 3.54 8.76 -11.84
N SER A 195 2.40 9.43 -11.75
CA SER A 195 2.29 10.83 -11.34
C SER A 195 2.60 11.03 -9.86
N GLN A 196 2.82 12.29 -9.46
CA GLN A 196 2.89 12.68 -8.04
C GLN A 196 1.54 12.47 -7.29
N ASN A 197 0.44 12.20 -8.00
CA ASN A 197 -0.86 11.83 -7.44
C ASN A 197 -1.04 10.29 -7.31
N CYS A 198 0.04 9.53 -7.51
CA CYS A 198 0.06 8.07 -7.43
C CYS A 198 -0.97 7.40 -8.34
N VAL A 199 -1.08 7.88 -9.58
CA VAL A 199 -1.86 7.25 -10.66
C VAL A 199 -0.97 7.02 -11.88
N TYR A 200 -1.31 6.03 -12.70
CA TYR A 200 -0.58 5.79 -13.95
C TYR A 200 -0.75 6.96 -14.93
N GLU A 201 0.34 7.34 -15.59
CA GLU A 201 0.35 8.38 -16.63
C GLU A 201 0.73 7.79 -17.98
N VAL A 202 0.15 8.35 -19.04
CA VAL A 202 0.58 8.04 -20.40
C VAL A 202 1.91 8.76 -20.64
N GLN A 203 2.98 8.00 -20.85
CA GLN A 203 4.28 8.57 -21.18
C GLN A 203 4.20 9.30 -22.53
N GLN A 204 4.41 10.61 -22.52
CA GLN A 204 4.59 11.37 -23.75
C GLN A 204 5.98 11.05 -24.31
N VAL A 205 6.04 10.41 -25.48
CA VAL A 205 7.29 10.21 -26.19
C VAL A 205 7.82 11.59 -26.61
N PRO A 206 9.09 11.94 -26.34
CA PRO A 206 9.68 13.16 -26.87
C PRO A 206 9.56 13.13 -28.39
N LYS A 207 8.81 14.07 -28.95
CA LYS A 207 8.64 14.19 -30.40
C LYS A 207 10.00 14.62 -30.97
N VAL A 208 10.78 13.66 -31.47
CA VAL A 208 11.99 13.95 -32.25
C VAL A 208 11.50 14.50 -33.59
N GLU A 209 11.36 15.82 -33.68
CA GLU A 209 11.21 16.49 -34.97
C GLU A 209 12.52 16.29 -35.73
N LYS A 210 12.48 15.41 -36.74
CA LYS A 210 13.51 15.36 -37.78
C LYS A 210 13.38 16.65 -38.59
N THR A 211 14.30 17.58 -38.38
CA THR A 211 14.48 18.73 -39.28
C THR A 211 15.28 18.28 -40.50
N ASP A 212 14.58 17.95 -41.58
CA ASP A 212 15.12 18.00 -42.94
C ASP A 212 14.84 19.41 -43.50
N SER A 213 15.87 20.27 -43.61
CA SER A 213 16.03 21.24 -44.72
C SER A 213 17.23 22.19 -44.52
N ASP A 214 17.92 22.41 -45.65
CA ASP A 214 19.10 23.23 -45.97
C ASP A 214 18.95 24.76 -45.67
N PRO A 215 20.04 25.57 -45.68
CA PRO A 215 20.10 26.88 -45.03
C PRO A 215 19.73 28.03 -45.98
N THR A 216 18.92 28.99 -45.53
CA THR A 216 19.03 30.39 -46.00
C THR A 216 18.31 31.37 -45.06
N GLN A 217 19.07 32.41 -44.68
CA GLN A 217 18.67 33.79 -44.33
C GLN A 217 17.77 34.06 -43.10
N THR A 218 18.47 34.53 -42.04
CA THR A 218 18.17 35.71 -41.21
C THR A 218 16.76 36.31 -41.25
N GLN A 219 16.02 36.18 -40.13
CA GLN A 219 15.41 37.31 -39.44
C GLN A 219 15.13 36.94 -37.98
N LEU A 220 15.46 37.87 -37.07
CA LEU A 220 15.11 37.80 -35.66
C LEU A 220 13.58 37.81 -35.53
N ASP A 221 13.04 36.75 -34.93
CA ASP A 221 11.82 36.87 -34.12
C ASP A 221 12.01 36.07 -32.84
N LYS A 222 12.01 36.81 -31.72
CA LYS A 222 11.96 36.26 -30.37
C LYS A 222 10.56 35.70 -30.15
N THR A 223 10.33 34.45 -30.53
CA THR A 223 9.21 33.68 -30.00
C THR A 223 9.70 32.99 -28.73
N GLU A 224 9.49 33.65 -27.60
CA GLU A 224 9.55 33.00 -26.29
C GLU A 224 8.54 31.85 -26.29
N VAL A 225 9.04 30.63 -26.55
CA VAL A 225 8.31 29.41 -26.23
C VAL A 225 8.25 29.36 -24.72
N LEU A 226 7.12 29.84 -24.20
CA LEU A 226 6.72 29.71 -22.80
C LEU A 226 6.42 28.22 -22.53
N ALA A 227 7.47 27.40 -22.55
CA ALA A 227 7.44 26.11 -21.90
C ALA A 227 7.31 26.43 -20.42
N THR A 228 6.09 26.38 -19.90
CA THR A 228 5.82 26.39 -18.46
C THR A 228 6.69 25.29 -17.88
N ALA A 229 7.81 25.68 -17.25
CA ALA A 229 8.57 24.80 -16.39
C ALA A 229 7.60 24.41 -15.29
N GLU A 230 6.95 23.25 -15.45
CA GLU A 230 6.12 22.69 -14.39
C GLU A 230 7.01 22.60 -13.17
N LYS A 231 6.69 23.44 -12.18
CA LYS A 231 7.48 23.57 -10.97
C LYS A 231 7.45 22.21 -10.28
N LEU A 232 8.57 21.49 -10.37
CA LEU A 232 8.73 20.18 -9.75
C LEU A 232 8.27 20.28 -8.28
N SER A 233 7.23 19.50 -7.96
CA SER A 233 6.53 19.62 -6.67
C SER A 233 7.08 18.61 -5.67
N SER A 234 7.43 19.10 -4.48
CA SER A 234 7.77 18.28 -3.31
C SER A 234 6.54 17.66 -2.63
N HIS A 235 5.40 17.62 -3.30
CA HIS A 235 4.17 17.06 -2.77
C HIS A 235 3.85 15.73 -3.46
N LEU A 236 3.54 14.73 -2.64
CA LEU A 236 2.84 13.52 -3.07
C LEU A 236 1.39 13.59 -2.63
N GLN A 237 0.49 13.04 -3.44
CA GLN A 237 -0.93 12.93 -3.14
C GLN A 237 -1.47 11.57 -3.59
N HIS A 238 -2.60 11.15 -3.02
CA HIS A 238 -3.44 10.08 -3.54
C HIS A 238 -4.91 10.38 -3.28
N HIS A 239 -5.81 9.78 -4.08
CA HIS A 239 -7.24 10.12 -4.07
C HIS A 239 -8.09 9.31 -3.08
N PHE A 240 -7.46 8.44 -2.29
CA PHE A 240 -8.18 7.57 -1.34
C PHE A 240 -8.35 8.20 0.03
N SER A 241 -9.52 8.01 0.63
CA SER A 241 -9.82 8.34 2.04
C SER A 241 -9.65 7.09 2.91
N LEU A 242 -8.43 6.82 3.37
CA LEU A 242 -8.09 5.60 4.10
C LEU A 242 -8.02 5.82 5.62
N SER A 243 -8.59 4.87 6.35
CA SER A 243 -8.47 4.76 7.81
C SER A 243 -7.71 3.50 8.20
N SER A 244 -6.89 3.57 9.24
CA SER A 244 -6.30 2.39 9.88
C SER A 244 -7.34 1.70 10.77
N VAL A 245 -7.39 0.36 10.76
CA VAL A 245 -8.21 -0.43 11.70
C VAL A 245 -7.74 -0.22 13.14
N TYR A 246 -6.43 -0.12 13.34
CA TYR A 246 -5.78 -0.03 14.64
C TYR A 246 -5.46 1.43 14.98
N SER A 247 -5.61 1.79 16.26
CA SER A 247 -5.32 3.13 16.77
C SER A 247 -3.85 3.33 17.13
N HIS A 248 -3.10 2.22 17.22
CA HIS A 248 -1.67 2.14 17.50
C HIS A 248 -1.26 2.39 18.95
N TYR A 249 -2.19 2.87 19.77
CA TYR A 249 -2.03 3.10 21.19
C TYR A 249 -3.27 2.63 21.92
N PHE A 250 -3.07 2.04 23.10
CA PHE A 250 -4.17 1.72 24.02
C PHE A 250 -4.76 3.01 24.60
N PRO A 251 -6.09 3.19 24.59
CA PRO A 251 -6.73 4.46 24.94
C PRO A 251 -6.52 4.85 26.40
N ASP A 252 -6.50 3.88 27.32
CA ASP A 252 -6.44 4.15 28.76
C ASP A 252 -5.01 4.46 29.24
N THR A 253 -3.99 3.88 28.60
CA THR A 253 -2.59 3.95 29.05
C THR A 253 -1.69 4.73 28.12
N GLY A 254 -2.08 4.94 26.86
CA GLY A 254 -1.22 5.51 25.83
C GLY A 254 -0.04 4.62 25.43
N ILE A 255 0.00 3.36 25.90
CA ILE A 255 1.08 2.43 25.56
C ILE A 255 0.94 2.01 24.08
N PRO A 256 2.04 1.91 23.31
CA PRO A 256 1.99 1.47 21.92
C PRO A 256 1.49 0.02 21.78
N GLU A 257 0.62 -0.20 20.80
CA GLU A 257 0.36 -1.53 20.23
C GLU A 257 1.60 -1.96 19.42
N VAL A 258 1.93 -3.26 19.42
CA VAL A 258 2.99 -3.83 18.58
C VAL A 258 2.45 -4.93 17.68
N THR A 259 3.02 -5.05 16.48
CA THR A 259 2.66 -6.11 15.51
C THR A 259 3.78 -7.10 15.31
N THR A 260 5.02 -6.75 15.68
CA THR A 260 6.16 -7.66 15.74
C THR A 260 6.96 -7.43 17.03
N CYS A 261 7.55 -8.49 17.58
CA CYS A 261 8.41 -8.42 18.76
C CYS A 261 9.47 -9.52 18.73
N HIS A 262 10.70 -9.15 18.42
CA HIS A 262 11.85 -10.05 18.40
C HIS A 262 13.07 -9.34 19.00
N SER A 263 14.22 -10.03 19.06
CA SER A 263 15.44 -9.56 19.74
C SER A 263 16.00 -8.18 19.35
N ARG A 264 15.51 -7.56 18.27
CA ARG A 264 15.99 -6.25 17.80
C ARG A 264 14.89 -5.20 17.71
N SER A 265 13.62 -5.58 17.82
CA SER A 265 12.52 -4.66 17.54
C SER A 265 11.21 -5.15 18.15
N ALA A 266 10.47 -4.22 18.75
CA ALA A 266 9.10 -4.41 19.17
C ALA A 266 8.29 -3.18 18.73
N ILE A 267 7.68 -3.25 17.55
CA ILE A 267 7.04 -2.09 16.89
C ILE A 267 5.80 -2.53 16.11
N THR A 268 4.96 -1.57 15.75
CA THR A 268 3.91 -1.74 14.75
C THR A 268 4.46 -1.43 13.36
N VAL A 269 4.34 -2.38 12.43
CA VAL A 269 4.67 -2.22 11.00
C VAL A 269 3.64 -2.86 10.07
N ASP A 270 2.70 -3.61 10.64
CA ASP A 270 1.62 -4.28 9.92
C ASP A 270 0.33 -3.47 10.04
N TYR A 271 -0.38 -3.33 8.93
CA TYR A 271 -1.60 -2.51 8.89
C TYR A 271 -2.71 -3.20 8.11
N ILE A 272 -3.94 -2.86 8.49
CA ILE A 272 -5.14 -3.00 7.67
C ILE A 272 -5.69 -1.59 7.51
N PHE A 273 -5.52 -1.01 6.32
CA PHE A 273 -6.18 0.23 5.93
C PHE A 273 -7.47 -0.09 5.18
N TYR A 274 -8.48 0.77 5.32
CA TYR A 274 -9.74 0.61 4.60
C TYR A 274 -10.32 1.97 4.21
N SER A 275 -11.05 2.01 3.10
CA SER A 275 -11.83 3.20 2.73
C SER A 275 -13.12 3.25 3.57
N GLY A 276 -13.13 4.11 4.59
CA GLY A 276 -14.29 4.35 5.42
C GLY A 276 -15.23 5.41 4.84
N GLU A 277 -16.44 5.50 5.38
CA GLU A 277 -17.29 6.67 5.14
C GLU A 277 -16.58 7.93 5.66
N LYS A 278 -16.49 8.98 4.83
CA LYS A 278 -16.14 10.31 5.33
C LYS A 278 -17.25 10.72 6.31
N LYS A 279 -16.89 11.03 7.56
CA LYS A 279 -17.76 11.90 8.37
C LYS A 279 -17.71 13.27 7.69
N ASP A 280 -18.86 13.82 7.31
CA ASP A 280 -18.96 15.17 6.79
C ASP A 280 -18.27 16.15 7.76
N VAL A 281 -17.03 16.53 7.44
CA VAL A 281 -16.40 17.70 8.02
C VAL A 281 -16.76 18.82 7.05
N ALA A 282 -17.71 19.65 7.43
CA ALA A 282 -18.08 20.84 6.68
C ALA A 282 -16.82 21.68 6.38
N GLY A 283 -16.37 21.71 5.12
CA GLY A 283 -15.18 22.48 4.74
C GLY A 283 -14.71 22.24 3.31
N GLU A 284 -15.08 23.19 2.44
CA GLU A 284 -14.56 23.52 1.10
C GLU A 284 -14.98 22.68 -0.12
N PRO A 285 -15.56 23.32 -1.17
CA PRO A 285 -15.89 22.67 -2.43
C PRO A 285 -14.66 22.70 -3.37
N GLY A 286 -14.12 21.52 -3.69
CA GLY A 286 -13.08 21.41 -4.71
C GLY A 286 -12.60 19.98 -4.93
N THR A 287 -13.15 19.33 -5.96
CA THR A 287 -12.68 18.03 -6.51
C THR A 287 -12.83 16.82 -5.57
N GLU A 288 -14.02 16.60 -5.03
CA GLU A 288 -14.27 15.41 -4.20
C GLU A 288 -14.77 14.24 -5.04
N VAL A 289 -13.94 13.19 -5.16
CA VAL A 289 -14.37 11.90 -5.70
C VAL A 289 -15.18 11.18 -4.62
N ALA A 290 -16.48 11.01 -4.85
CA ALA A 290 -17.37 10.28 -3.95
C ALA A 290 -17.00 8.79 -3.91
N LEU A 291 -16.96 8.19 -2.72
CA LEU A 291 -16.83 6.74 -2.54
C LEU A 291 -18.23 6.11 -2.51
N VAL A 292 -18.46 5.07 -3.32
CA VAL A 292 -19.72 4.32 -3.29
C VAL A 292 -19.57 3.13 -2.33
N GLY A 293 -20.35 3.12 -1.24
CA GLY A 293 -20.43 1.98 -0.30
C GLY A 293 -19.27 1.89 0.69
N GLY A 294 -19.04 2.92 1.50
CA GLY A 294 -17.97 2.94 2.50
C GLY A 294 -17.97 1.71 3.42
N LEU A 295 -16.78 1.25 3.83
CA LEU A 295 -16.66 0.17 4.79
C LEU A 295 -16.75 0.72 6.21
N LYS A 296 -17.62 0.12 7.02
CA LYS A 296 -17.73 0.42 8.45
C LYS A 296 -17.04 -0.65 9.27
N LEU A 297 -16.04 -0.26 10.05
CA LEU A 297 -15.39 -1.15 11.01
C LEU A 297 -16.36 -1.51 12.15
N LEU A 298 -16.61 -2.80 12.34
CA LEU A 298 -17.49 -3.32 13.39
C LEU A 298 -16.72 -3.80 14.61
N ALA A 299 -15.57 -4.46 14.39
CA ALA A 299 -14.73 -5.02 15.44
C ALA A 299 -13.32 -5.25 14.92
N ARG A 300 -12.37 -5.33 15.83
CA ARG A 300 -10.98 -5.74 15.58
C ARG A 300 -10.51 -6.68 16.70
N LEU A 301 -9.59 -7.58 16.39
CA LEU A 301 -8.86 -8.32 17.42
C LEU A 301 -7.83 -7.37 18.02
N SER A 302 -7.89 -7.14 19.33
CA SER A 302 -6.93 -6.28 20.04
C SER A 302 -5.49 -6.80 19.88
N LEU A 303 -4.55 -5.87 19.72
CA LEU A 303 -3.12 -6.18 19.76
C LEU A 303 -2.63 -6.26 21.21
N LEU A 304 -1.33 -6.47 21.36
CA LEU A 304 -0.63 -6.58 22.63
C LEU A 304 0.44 -5.47 22.74
N THR A 305 0.93 -5.23 23.95
CA THR A 305 2.09 -4.39 24.20
C THR A 305 3.39 -5.17 24.01
N GLU A 306 4.52 -4.48 23.93
CA GLU A 306 5.86 -5.10 24.00
C GLU A 306 6.03 -5.92 25.30
N GLN A 307 5.57 -5.38 26.44
CA GLN A 307 5.71 -6.03 27.75
C GLN A 307 4.92 -7.36 27.82
N ASP A 308 3.72 -7.39 27.25
CA ASP A 308 2.91 -8.62 27.17
C ASP A 308 3.66 -9.71 26.40
N LEU A 309 4.29 -9.35 25.27
CA LEU A 309 5.02 -10.29 24.44
C LEU A 309 6.30 -10.80 25.11
N TRP A 310 7.03 -9.94 25.84
CA TRP A 310 8.20 -10.41 26.60
C TRP A 310 7.82 -11.28 27.79
N THR A 311 6.62 -11.14 28.36
CA THR A 311 6.10 -12.05 29.39
C THR A 311 5.97 -13.49 28.88
N VAL A 312 5.84 -13.68 27.56
CA VAL A 312 5.83 -14.99 26.88
C VAL A 312 7.11 -15.25 26.07
N ASN A 313 8.23 -14.66 26.48
CA ASN A 313 9.56 -14.82 25.88
C ASN A 313 9.71 -14.29 24.43
N GLY A 314 8.92 -13.27 24.06
CA GLY A 314 8.97 -12.64 22.75
C GLY A 314 8.38 -13.52 21.63
N LEU A 315 8.63 -13.15 20.37
CA LEU A 315 8.20 -13.89 19.20
C LEU A 315 9.39 -14.25 18.27
N PRO A 316 9.32 -15.39 17.54
CA PRO A 316 8.35 -16.47 17.72
C PRO A 316 8.60 -17.23 19.04
N ASN A 317 7.59 -17.94 19.52
CA ASN A 317 7.66 -18.80 20.71
C ASN A 317 6.91 -20.13 20.49
N GLU A 318 6.82 -20.95 21.54
CA GLU A 318 6.20 -22.29 21.49
C GLU A 318 4.72 -22.28 21.08
N ASN A 319 4.00 -21.18 21.30
CA ASN A 319 2.59 -21.02 20.92
C ASN A 319 2.40 -20.15 19.66
N ASN A 320 3.33 -19.25 19.37
CA ASN A 320 3.25 -18.28 18.28
C ASN A 320 4.41 -18.49 17.30
N SER A 321 4.15 -19.17 16.19
CA SER A 321 5.20 -19.58 15.23
C SER A 321 5.67 -18.49 14.26
N SER A 322 5.33 -17.23 14.51
CA SER A 322 5.67 -16.06 13.69
C SER A 322 6.21 -14.97 14.60
N ASP A 323 7.17 -14.19 14.12
CA ASP A 323 7.69 -12.97 14.75
C ASP A 323 6.69 -11.79 14.67
N HIS A 324 5.60 -11.94 13.90
CA HIS A 324 4.51 -10.98 13.81
C HIS A 324 3.18 -11.56 14.32
N LEU A 325 2.36 -10.71 14.96
CA LEU A 325 0.99 -10.99 15.35
C LEU A 325 0.03 -10.84 14.14
N PRO A 326 -0.99 -11.70 14.03
CA PRO A 326 -2.01 -11.56 13.00
C PRO A 326 -2.95 -10.37 13.30
N LEU A 327 -3.15 -9.50 12.32
CA LEU A 327 -4.21 -8.49 12.39
C LEU A 327 -5.52 -9.07 11.87
N LEU A 328 -6.63 -8.72 12.53
CA LEU A 328 -7.97 -9.19 12.18
C LEU A 328 -9.00 -8.08 12.38
N ALA A 329 -9.74 -7.80 11.32
CA ALA A 329 -10.81 -6.81 11.30
C ALA A 329 -12.12 -7.42 10.80
N LYS A 330 -13.23 -6.87 11.29
CA LYS A 330 -14.59 -7.20 10.85
C LYS A 330 -15.25 -5.96 10.28
N PHE A 331 -15.59 -5.99 9.00
CA PHE A 331 -16.23 -4.87 8.32
C PHE A 331 -17.70 -5.15 7.98
N ARG A 332 -18.47 -4.06 7.89
CA ARG A 332 -19.76 -3.97 7.21
C ARG A 332 -19.59 -3.16 5.94
N LEU A 333 -19.97 -3.75 4.81
CA LEU A 333 -20.26 -3.00 3.59
C LEU A 333 -21.70 -2.51 3.67
N GLU A 334 -21.91 -1.19 3.59
CA GLU A 334 -23.23 -0.58 3.43
C GLU A 334 -23.62 -0.63 1.94
N LEU A 335 -24.87 -1.02 1.65
CA LEU A 335 -25.36 -1.32 0.30
C LEU A 335 -26.44 -0.34 -0.11
#